data_AF-A0A937REP7-F1
#
_entry.id   AF-A0A937REP7-F1
#
_cell.length_a   1.000
_cell.length_b   1.000
_cell.length_c   1.000
_cell.angle_alpha   90.00
_cell.angle_beta   90.00
_cell.angle_gamma   90.00
#
_symmetry.space_group_name_H-M   'P 1'
#
loop_
_entity.id
_entity.type
_entity.pdbx_description
1 polymer ?
#
loop_
_entity_poly.entity_id
_entity_poly.type
_entity_poly.pdbx_seq_one_letter_code
_entity_poly.pdbx_strand_id
1 'polypeptide(L)'
;MELGRNDPCWCGSGKKYKKCHMHRQTTEPLSRQEVLGRFKRATTKRYCLHPESGPGACSATIARSHTIPKAALRQIADRGHVRQIGVELFPAGGTNGLAPVQDVGLNDASTFTGFCSRHDNDTFEPIEKHAFQSSQEHAFLVAYRTLCCEVFKKRIHADVTPNLRESDRGRSLDEQIAIQREVNQYQQQVDTGLRELERHKARYDGLLTTEDYAPVRFYVAHLASCPEIMCSGGITPECDFHGRQLHDITDITLEQDYLAYSLFGTQAGGIAVFAWLDGGTGTCRGLVSSLHALDDHELPDALVRFTFEFHENTFLASSWWDGLTDRKGRALRKRAGRGRSRDPIRPSGALRDDGLGFVSWQVTSRDTNAAGL
;
A
#
# COMPACT_ATOMS: atom_id res chain seq x y z
N MET A 1 14.23 9.97 41.02
CA MET A 1 12.82 10.35 41.24
C MET A 1 12.01 9.07 41.18
N GLU A 2 11.46 8.60 42.30
CA GLU A 2 10.63 7.40 42.31
C GLU A 2 9.24 7.73 41.77
N LEU A 3 8.81 7.05 40.70
CA LEU A 3 7.47 7.21 40.14
C LEU A 3 6.41 6.71 41.12
N GLY A 4 5.48 7.58 41.51
CA GLY A 4 4.33 7.25 42.32
C GLY A 4 3.35 6.33 41.58
N ARG A 5 2.64 5.47 42.34
CA ARG A 5 1.69 4.48 41.77
C ARG A 5 0.65 5.09 40.82
N ASN A 6 0.21 6.31 41.07
CA ASN A 6 -0.83 6.98 40.30
C ASN A 6 -0.28 7.92 39.21
N ASP A 7 1.04 8.11 39.14
CA ASP A 7 1.67 9.00 38.18
C ASP A 7 1.53 8.44 36.75
N PRO A 8 1.58 9.30 35.71
CA PRO A 8 1.67 8.85 34.33
C PRO A 8 2.85 7.90 34.14
N CYS A 9 2.64 6.82 33.41
CA CYS A 9 3.69 5.85 33.16
C CYS A 9 4.78 6.43 32.25
N TRP A 10 6.04 6.13 32.55
CA TRP A 10 7.22 6.59 31.81
C TRP A 10 7.23 6.20 30.33
N CYS A 11 6.43 5.20 29.92
CA CYS A 11 6.35 4.72 28.54
C CYS A 11 5.60 5.66 27.59
N GLY A 12 4.95 6.70 28.10
CA GLY A 12 4.19 7.66 27.28
C GLY A 12 2.80 7.17 26.86
N SER A 13 2.31 6.06 27.41
CA SER A 13 0.99 5.49 27.07
C SER A 13 -0.22 6.27 27.61
N GLY A 14 -0.01 7.27 28.46
CA GLY A 14 -1.08 7.98 29.18
C GLY A 14 -1.72 7.19 30.33
N LYS A 15 -1.36 5.91 30.52
CA LYS A 15 -1.86 5.08 31.64
C LYS A 15 -1.15 5.42 32.95
N LYS A 16 -1.82 5.21 34.09
CA LYS A 16 -1.19 5.25 35.43
C LYS A 16 -0.10 4.18 35.54
N TYR A 17 1.03 4.48 36.18
CA TYR A 17 2.16 3.56 36.34
C TYR A 17 1.74 2.20 36.91
N LYS A 18 0.89 2.18 37.95
CA LYS A 18 0.35 0.94 38.55
C LYS A 18 -0.47 0.07 37.61
N LYS A 19 -1.03 0.65 36.53
CA LYS A 19 -1.85 -0.05 35.52
C LYS A 19 -1.05 -0.35 34.24
N CYS A 20 0.25 -0.04 34.23
CA CYS A 20 1.09 -0.13 33.04
C CYS A 20 2.38 -0.88 33.36
N HIS A 21 3.43 -0.19 33.81
CA HIS A 21 4.76 -0.80 33.95
C HIS A 21 5.14 -1.27 35.36
N MET A 22 4.36 -0.97 36.40
CA MET A 22 4.71 -1.29 37.80
C MET A 22 4.99 -2.78 38.07
N HIS A 23 4.29 -3.68 37.38
CA HIS A 23 4.45 -5.14 37.53
C HIS A 23 4.75 -5.83 36.19
N ARG A 24 5.27 -5.09 35.21
CA ARG A 24 5.41 -5.56 33.83
C ARG A 24 6.39 -6.72 33.70
N GLN A 25 7.47 -6.66 34.48
CA GLN A 25 8.53 -7.66 34.49
C GLN A 25 8.06 -9.02 34.98
N THR A 26 7.02 -9.08 35.82
CA THR A 26 6.41 -10.32 36.31
C THR A 26 5.10 -10.66 35.60
N THR A 27 4.73 -9.90 34.57
CA THR A 27 3.53 -10.17 33.77
C THR A 27 3.85 -11.19 32.70
N GLU A 28 3.01 -12.22 32.55
CA GLU A 28 3.17 -13.26 31.53
C GLU A 28 3.29 -12.64 30.11
N PRO A 29 4.30 -13.06 29.31
CA PRO A 29 4.42 -12.68 27.91
C PRO A 29 3.17 -13.05 27.09
N LEU A 30 2.93 -12.31 26.00
CA LEU A 30 1.84 -12.66 25.10
C LEU A 30 2.14 -13.95 24.32
N SER A 31 1.18 -14.86 24.30
CA SER A 31 1.24 -16.04 23.46
C SER A 31 1.08 -15.68 21.97
N ARG A 32 1.60 -16.55 21.10
CA ARG A 32 1.41 -16.44 19.64
C ARG A 32 -0.07 -16.30 19.26
N GLN A 33 -0.95 -17.06 19.93
CA GLN A 33 -2.39 -17.05 19.67
C GLN A 33 -3.02 -15.71 20.03
N GLU A 34 -2.63 -15.10 21.15
CA GLU A 34 -3.13 -13.77 21.55
C GLU A 34 -2.72 -12.69 20.57
N VAL A 35 -1.46 -12.72 20.10
CA VAL A 35 -0.97 -11.77 19.09
C VAL A 35 -1.76 -11.92 17.80
N LEU A 36 -1.88 -13.13 17.25
CA LEU A 36 -2.67 -13.40 16.05
C LEU A 36 -4.15 -12.98 16.21
N GLY A 37 -4.74 -13.25 17.36
CA GLY A 37 -6.12 -12.86 17.66
C GLY A 37 -6.33 -11.35 17.69
N ARG A 38 -5.34 -10.57 18.14
CA ARG A 38 -5.38 -9.10 18.10
C ARG A 38 -5.33 -8.57 16.67
N PHE A 39 -4.39 -9.07 15.85
CA PHE A 39 -4.31 -8.70 14.43
C PHE A 39 -5.61 -9.03 13.69
N LYS A 40 -6.16 -10.25 13.88
CA LYS A 40 -7.41 -10.67 13.25
C LYS A 40 -8.60 -9.77 13.59
N ARG A 41 -8.74 -9.33 14.84
CA ARG A 41 -9.84 -8.43 15.24
C ARG A 41 -9.76 -7.06 14.55
N ALA A 42 -8.55 -6.54 14.36
CA ALA A 42 -8.39 -5.24 13.73
C ALA A 42 -8.66 -5.30 12.21
N THR A 43 -8.32 -6.39 11.55
CA THR A 43 -8.58 -6.57 10.10
C THR A 43 -10.03 -6.91 9.77
N THR A 44 -10.90 -7.15 10.77
CA THR A 44 -12.34 -7.39 10.56
C THR A 44 -13.20 -6.13 10.55
N LYS A 45 -12.61 -4.92 10.66
CA LYS A 45 -13.36 -3.67 10.60
C LYS A 45 -14.11 -3.52 9.27
N ARG A 46 -15.32 -2.94 9.31
CA ARG A 46 -16.18 -2.75 8.15
C ARG A 46 -16.90 -1.42 8.27
N TYR A 47 -16.72 -0.53 7.31
CA TYR A 47 -17.37 0.78 7.26
C TYR A 47 -17.26 1.36 5.86
N CYS A 48 -18.09 2.33 5.53
CA CYS A 48 -18.04 3.02 4.24
C CYS A 48 -17.18 4.28 4.36
N LEU A 49 -16.27 4.48 3.42
CA LEU A 49 -15.38 5.64 3.29
C LEU A 49 -15.91 6.70 2.33
N HIS A 50 -17.04 6.46 1.65
CA HIS A 50 -17.64 7.42 0.74
C HIS A 50 -17.97 8.74 1.49
N PRO A 51 -17.74 9.93 0.90
CA PRO A 51 -18.01 11.21 1.56
C PRO A 51 -19.47 11.37 2.01
N GLU A 52 -20.40 10.82 1.25
CA GLU A 52 -21.82 10.83 1.58
C GLU A 52 -22.24 9.65 2.49
N SER A 53 -21.30 8.98 3.13
CA SER A 53 -21.63 7.88 4.04
C SER A 53 -22.38 8.39 5.29
N GLY A 54 -23.46 7.71 5.64
CA GLY A 54 -24.30 8.09 6.78
C GLY A 54 -25.60 7.31 6.85
N PRO A 55 -26.38 7.46 7.93
CA PRO A 55 -27.72 6.84 8.02
C PRO A 55 -28.59 7.26 6.82
N GLY A 56 -29.26 6.30 6.16
CA GLY A 56 -30.08 6.55 4.96
C GLY A 56 -29.29 6.64 3.64
N ALA A 57 -28.00 6.97 3.69
CA ALA A 57 -27.09 6.89 2.54
C ALA A 57 -26.27 5.57 2.52
N CYS A 58 -26.14 4.92 3.67
CA CYS A 58 -25.76 3.52 3.83
C CYS A 58 -26.61 2.51 3.05
N SER A 59 -26.06 1.64 2.18
CA SER A 59 -26.66 0.29 2.10
C SER A 59 -26.30 -0.50 3.37
N ALA A 60 -27.16 -1.42 3.80
CA ALA A 60 -26.92 -2.23 5.00
C ALA A 60 -25.68 -3.13 4.88
N THR A 61 -25.33 -3.55 3.66
CA THR A 61 -24.20 -4.43 3.40
C THR A 61 -22.93 -3.63 3.10
N ILE A 62 -21.82 -4.00 3.74
CA ILE A 62 -20.47 -3.59 3.38
C ILE A 62 -19.91 -4.56 2.34
N ALA A 63 -19.51 -4.03 1.19
CA ALA A 63 -18.92 -4.79 0.09
C ALA A 63 -17.47 -5.19 0.41
N ARG A 64 -17.01 -6.23 -0.28
CA ARG A 64 -15.58 -6.49 -0.43
C ARG A 64 -15.13 -5.81 -1.71
N SER A 65 -14.76 -4.54 -1.60
CA SER A 65 -14.33 -3.73 -2.74
C SER A 65 -12.97 -4.22 -3.21
N HIS A 66 -12.83 -4.44 -4.53
CA HIS A 66 -11.59 -4.89 -5.17
C HIS A 66 -10.82 -3.68 -5.72
N THR A 67 -9.61 -3.41 -5.23
CA THR A 67 -8.78 -2.33 -5.82
C THR A 67 -8.20 -2.70 -7.19
N ILE A 68 -7.95 -3.99 -7.44
CA ILE A 68 -7.66 -4.54 -8.77
C ILE A 68 -8.93 -5.27 -9.23
N PRO A 69 -9.50 -4.95 -10.40
CA PRO A 69 -10.73 -5.58 -10.87
C PRO A 69 -10.65 -7.10 -10.79
N LYS A 70 -11.66 -7.73 -10.19
CA LYS A 70 -11.67 -9.21 -10.02
C LYS A 70 -11.61 -9.93 -11.37
N ALA A 71 -12.19 -9.34 -12.41
CA ALA A 71 -12.10 -9.85 -13.78
C ALA A 71 -10.66 -9.87 -14.30
N ALA A 72 -9.83 -8.88 -13.94
CA ALA A 72 -8.41 -8.86 -14.26
C ALA A 72 -7.66 -9.96 -13.50
N LEU A 73 -7.85 -10.06 -12.17
CA LEU A 73 -7.18 -11.09 -11.37
C LEU A 73 -7.46 -12.52 -11.84
N ARG A 74 -8.66 -12.79 -12.37
CA ARG A 74 -9.00 -14.10 -12.97
C ARG A 74 -8.08 -14.48 -14.14
N GLN A 75 -7.54 -13.50 -14.88
CA GLN A 75 -6.68 -13.76 -16.04
C GLN A 75 -5.32 -14.36 -15.65
N ILE A 76 -4.84 -14.08 -14.43
CA ILE A 76 -3.57 -14.61 -13.90
C ILE A 76 -3.77 -15.71 -12.84
N ALA A 77 -5.01 -16.11 -12.57
CA ALA A 77 -5.32 -17.06 -11.52
C ALA A 77 -5.15 -18.51 -12.00
N ASP A 78 -4.53 -19.33 -11.16
CA ASP A 78 -4.52 -20.79 -11.30
C ASP A 78 -5.44 -21.42 -10.25
N ARG A 79 -6.39 -22.24 -10.68
CA ARG A 79 -7.41 -22.89 -9.82
C ARG A 79 -8.07 -21.94 -8.81
N GLY A 80 -8.38 -20.72 -9.25
CA GLY A 80 -9.04 -19.69 -8.43
C GLY A 80 -8.13 -18.98 -7.41
N HIS A 81 -6.82 -19.15 -7.51
CA HIS A 81 -5.82 -18.52 -6.64
C HIS A 81 -4.81 -17.72 -7.46
N VAL A 82 -4.31 -16.64 -6.87
CA VAL A 82 -3.14 -15.86 -7.34
C VAL A 82 -2.07 -15.89 -6.26
N ARG A 83 -0.81 -15.63 -6.62
CA ARG A 83 0.26 -15.58 -5.63
C ARG A 83 0.52 -14.18 -5.12
N GLN A 84 0.97 -14.08 -3.88
CA GLN A 84 1.39 -12.82 -3.25
C GLN A 84 2.65 -13.05 -2.42
N ILE A 85 3.56 -12.08 -2.40
CA ILE A 85 4.65 -12.04 -1.43
C ILE A 85 4.05 -11.58 -0.09
N GLY A 86 3.88 -12.53 0.84
CA GLY A 86 3.21 -12.31 2.11
C GLY A 86 4.11 -11.76 3.21
N VAL A 87 3.49 -11.52 4.37
CA VAL A 87 4.18 -11.14 5.61
C VAL A 87 4.07 -12.28 6.61
N GLU A 88 5.20 -12.74 7.13
CA GLU A 88 5.25 -13.75 8.18
C GLU A 88 5.41 -13.05 9.54
N LEU A 89 4.33 -13.02 10.34
CA LEU A 89 4.35 -12.44 11.70
C LEU A 89 5.29 -13.20 12.65
N PHE A 90 5.53 -14.49 12.38
CA PHE A 90 6.37 -15.36 13.19
C PHE A 90 7.24 -16.19 12.24
N PRO A 91 8.41 -15.67 11.82
CA PRO A 91 9.30 -16.36 10.89
C PRO A 91 9.69 -17.72 11.46
N ALA A 92 9.29 -18.81 10.81
CA ALA A 92 10.00 -20.06 10.99
C ALA A 92 11.37 -19.90 10.33
N GLY A 93 12.47 -20.20 11.01
CA GLY A 93 13.85 -19.90 10.57
C GLY A 93 14.33 -20.53 9.25
N GLY A 94 13.45 -20.95 8.34
CA GLY A 94 13.73 -21.55 7.04
C GLY A 94 13.61 -20.63 5.81
N THR A 95 13.22 -19.35 5.96
CA THR A 95 13.03 -18.44 4.81
C THR A 95 14.27 -17.62 4.43
N ASN A 96 15.41 -17.83 5.09
CA ASN A 96 16.64 -17.03 4.95
C ASN A 96 16.39 -15.51 5.03
N GLY A 97 15.39 -15.09 5.82
CA GLY A 97 15.02 -13.69 5.99
C GLY A 97 14.21 -13.06 4.85
N LEU A 98 13.78 -13.84 3.85
CA LEU A 98 12.93 -13.35 2.76
C LEU A 98 11.44 -13.64 3.02
N ALA A 99 10.55 -12.72 2.64
CA ALA A 99 9.10 -12.93 2.80
C ALA A 99 8.58 -14.17 2.06
N PRO A 100 7.68 -14.98 2.63
CA PRO A 100 7.12 -16.13 1.94
C PRO A 100 6.29 -15.71 0.72
N VAL A 101 6.16 -16.61 -0.26
CA VAL A 101 5.18 -16.48 -1.33
C VAL A 101 4.04 -17.43 -1.03
N GLN A 102 2.82 -16.93 -1.08
CA GLN A 102 1.61 -17.65 -0.67
C GLN A 102 0.51 -17.51 -1.71
N ASP A 103 -0.37 -18.50 -1.77
CA ASP A 103 -1.58 -18.46 -2.58
C ASP A 103 -2.68 -17.68 -1.86
N VAL A 104 -3.40 -16.85 -2.61
CA VAL A 104 -4.51 -16.03 -2.14
C VAL A 104 -5.70 -16.26 -3.07
N GLY A 105 -6.85 -16.62 -2.49
CA GLY A 105 -8.07 -16.84 -3.26
C GLY A 105 -8.59 -15.54 -3.89
N LEU A 106 -9.19 -15.64 -5.08
CA LEU A 106 -9.72 -14.47 -5.83
C LEU A 106 -10.78 -13.63 -5.08
N ASN A 107 -11.45 -14.21 -4.08
CA ASN A 107 -12.41 -13.49 -3.25
C ASN A 107 -11.73 -12.63 -2.16
N ASP A 108 -10.46 -12.90 -1.87
CA ASP A 108 -9.65 -12.22 -0.86
C ASP A 108 -8.60 -11.30 -1.48
N ALA A 109 -8.04 -11.68 -2.62
CA ALA A 109 -7.04 -10.90 -3.34
C ALA A 109 -7.54 -9.48 -3.65
N SER A 110 -6.72 -8.49 -3.28
CA SER A 110 -6.94 -7.06 -3.52
C SER A 110 -8.25 -6.50 -2.93
N THR A 111 -8.81 -7.13 -1.91
CA THR A 111 -10.08 -6.70 -1.30
C THR A 111 -9.92 -5.92 0.00
N PHE A 112 -10.84 -4.99 0.23
CA PHE A 112 -11.02 -4.32 1.52
C PHE A 112 -12.49 -3.99 1.76
N THR A 113 -12.86 -3.77 3.02
CA THR A 113 -14.25 -3.55 3.45
C THR A 113 -14.51 -2.07 3.78
N GLY A 114 -14.11 -1.21 2.83
CA GLY A 114 -14.18 0.25 2.93
C GLY A 114 -15.36 0.91 2.23
N PHE A 115 -16.26 0.15 1.59
CA PHE A 115 -17.45 0.70 0.92
C PHE A 115 -18.71 -0.12 1.20
N CYS A 116 -19.86 0.54 1.29
CA CYS A 116 -21.14 -0.14 1.26
C CYS A 116 -21.43 -0.61 -0.18
N SER A 117 -22.23 -1.66 -0.37
CA SER A 117 -22.55 -2.20 -1.70
C SER A 117 -23.11 -1.16 -2.66
N ARG A 118 -23.88 -0.19 -2.17
CA ARG A 118 -24.39 0.91 -3.01
C ARG A 118 -23.25 1.80 -3.51
N HIS A 119 -22.50 2.44 -2.61
CA HIS A 119 -21.41 3.35 -3.01
C HIS A 119 -20.28 2.64 -3.75
N ASP A 120 -20.00 1.36 -3.47
CA ASP A 120 -19.03 0.60 -4.27
C ASP A 120 -19.49 0.43 -5.72
N ASN A 121 -20.77 0.08 -5.92
CA ASN A 121 -21.31 -0.10 -7.26
C ASN A 121 -21.48 1.22 -8.01
N ASP A 122 -22.03 2.24 -7.35
CA ASP A 122 -22.41 3.50 -8.00
C ASP A 122 -21.17 4.34 -8.32
N THR A 123 -20.23 4.51 -7.37
CA THR A 123 -19.04 5.34 -7.57
C THR A 123 -18.12 4.79 -8.63
N PHE A 124 -17.96 3.47 -8.71
CA PHE A 124 -16.96 2.85 -9.58
C PHE A 124 -17.55 2.19 -10.82
N GLU A 125 -18.83 2.42 -11.08
CA GLU A 125 -19.53 1.94 -12.27
C GLU A 125 -18.75 2.22 -13.57
N PRO A 126 -18.19 3.45 -13.79
CA PRO A 126 -17.51 3.77 -15.03
C PRO A 126 -16.29 2.91 -15.33
N ILE A 127 -15.59 2.44 -14.29
CA ILE A 127 -14.37 1.63 -14.42
C ILE A 127 -14.61 0.12 -14.26
N GLU A 128 -15.79 -0.29 -13.82
CA GLU A 128 -16.14 -1.71 -13.62
C GLU A 128 -17.02 -2.27 -14.74
N LYS A 129 -17.93 -1.46 -15.29
CA LYS A 129 -18.88 -1.91 -16.32
C LYS A 129 -18.49 -1.51 -17.74
N HIS A 130 -17.52 -0.62 -17.88
CA HIS A 130 -17.04 -0.13 -19.17
C HIS A 130 -15.54 -0.37 -19.34
N ALA A 131 -15.09 -0.38 -20.60
CA ALA A 131 -13.67 -0.48 -20.89
C ALA A 131 -12.94 0.75 -20.33
N PHE A 132 -11.75 0.53 -19.78
CA PHE A 132 -10.93 1.63 -19.28
C PHE A 132 -10.59 2.60 -20.42
N GLN A 133 -10.74 3.89 -20.15
CA GLN A 133 -10.34 4.97 -21.04
C GLN A 133 -9.24 5.78 -20.36
N SER A 134 -8.25 6.24 -21.14
CA SER A 134 -7.24 7.19 -20.67
C SER A 134 -7.86 8.58 -20.49
N SER A 135 -8.68 8.72 -19.45
CA SER A 135 -9.41 9.94 -19.10
C SER A 135 -9.16 10.34 -17.65
N GLN A 136 -9.40 11.62 -17.34
CA GLN A 136 -9.24 12.14 -15.98
C GLN A 136 -10.21 11.45 -15.00
N GLU A 137 -11.44 11.18 -15.41
CA GLU A 137 -12.44 10.48 -14.59
C GLU A 137 -12.00 9.04 -14.27
N HIS A 138 -11.62 8.25 -15.26
CA HIS A 138 -11.23 6.86 -15.03
C HIS A 138 -9.95 6.77 -14.19
N ALA A 139 -8.96 7.63 -14.47
CA ALA A 139 -7.75 7.73 -13.66
C ALA A 139 -8.07 8.16 -12.22
N PHE A 140 -9.00 9.10 -12.03
CA PHE A 140 -9.48 9.52 -10.72
C PHE A 140 -10.12 8.36 -9.95
N LEU A 141 -11.04 7.62 -10.56
CA LEU A 141 -11.76 6.53 -9.89
C LEU A 141 -10.83 5.40 -9.46
N VAL A 142 -9.85 5.04 -10.31
CA VAL A 142 -8.79 4.08 -9.95
C VAL A 142 -7.95 4.60 -8.78
N ALA A 143 -7.54 5.88 -8.82
CA ALA A 143 -6.77 6.50 -7.75
C ALA A 143 -7.56 6.61 -6.44
N TYR A 144 -8.83 6.97 -6.52
CA TYR A 144 -9.72 7.16 -5.39
C TYR A 144 -9.99 5.86 -4.64
N ARG A 145 -10.25 4.76 -5.37
CA ARG A 145 -10.40 3.44 -4.75
C ARG A 145 -9.12 3.02 -4.04
N THR A 146 -7.98 3.25 -4.69
CA THR A 146 -6.66 2.95 -4.14
C THR A 146 -6.39 3.75 -2.86
N LEU A 147 -6.64 5.06 -2.88
CA LEU A 147 -6.46 5.94 -1.73
C LEU A 147 -7.37 5.54 -0.55
N CYS A 148 -8.62 5.20 -0.82
CA CYS A 148 -9.53 4.70 0.21
C CYS A 148 -9.04 3.39 0.84
N CYS A 149 -8.47 2.49 0.05
CA CYS A 149 -7.87 1.26 0.55
C CYS A 149 -6.65 1.54 1.43
N GLU A 150 -5.78 2.47 1.04
CA GLU A 150 -4.60 2.87 1.82
C GLU A 150 -5.00 3.56 3.13
N VAL A 151 -5.98 4.47 3.12
CA VAL A 151 -6.56 5.06 4.34
C VAL A 151 -7.15 3.97 5.25
N PHE A 152 -7.92 3.03 4.69
CA PHE A 152 -8.54 1.94 5.43
C PHE A 152 -7.48 1.08 6.14
N LYS A 153 -6.45 0.64 5.41
CA LYS A 153 -5.33 -0.12 5.97
C LYS A 153 -4.58 0.69 7.03
N LYS A 154 -4.26 1.97 6.75
CA LYS A 154 -3.51 2.82 7.69
C LYS A 154 -4.26 3.06 8.99
N ARG A 155 -5.59 3.24 8.95
CA ARG A 155 -6.44 3.29 10.15
C ARG A 155 -6.34 2.01 10.97
N ILE A 156 -6.39 0.84 10.33
CA ILE A 156 -6.17 -0.45 11.00
C ILE A 156 -4.79 -0.51 11.65
N HIS A 157 -3.74 -0.05 10.97
CA HIS A 157 -2.40 0.03 11.56
C HIS A 157 -2.37 0.95 12.78
N ALA A 158 -3.01 2.12 12.72
CA ALA A 158 -3.10 3.05 13.85
C ALA A 158 -3.85 2.43 15.04
N ASP A 159 -4.90 1.64 14.80
CA ASP A 159 -5.63 0.93 15.84
C ASP A 159 -4.82 -0.20 16.50
N VAL A 160 -3.97 -0.88 15.72
CA VAL A 160 -3.20 -2.04 16.20
C VAL A 160 -1.93 -1.63 16.90
N THR A 161 -1.28 -0.54 16.47
CA THR A 161 0.04 -0.11 16.98
C THR A 161 0.10 0.04 18.50
N PRO A 162 -0.92 0.58 19.21
CA PRO A 162 -0.92 0.62 20.67
C PRO A 162 -0.82 -0.75 21.34
N ASN A 163 -1.27 -1.82 20.68
CA ASN A 163 -1.18 -3.18 21.21
C ASN A 163 0.26 -3.71 21.22
N LEU A 164 1.15 -3.17 20.37
CA LEU A 164 2.57 -3.55 20.34
C LEU A 164 3.28 -3.20 21.64
N ARG A 165 2.76 -2.23 22.41
CA ARG A 165 3.27 -1.92 23.75
C ARG A 165 3.25 -3.12 24.68
N GLU A 166 2.36 -4.08 24.47
CA GLU A 166 2.23 -5.27 25.30
C GLU A 166 3.29 -6.35 25.00
N SER A 167 4.16 -6.13 24.02
CA SER A 167 5.26 -7.03 23.68
C SER A 167 6.41 -7.04 24.69
N ASP A 168 6.46 -6.07 25.60
CA ASP A 168 7.49 -5.95 26.64
C ASP A 168 7.11 -6.60 27.98
N ARG A 169 5.99 -7.33 28.04
CA ARG A 169 5.61 -8.14 29.21
C ARG A 169 6.66 -9.21 29.47
N GLY A 170 7.04 -9.38 30.74
CA GLY A 170 8.03 -10.37 31.17
C GLY A 170 9.48 -10.01 30.82
N ARG A 171 9.73 -8.81 30.25
CA ARG A 171 11.07 -8.34 29.89
C ARG A 171 11.74 -7.57 31.02
N SER A 172 13.06 -7.44 30.99
CA SER A 172 13.81 -6.54 31.87
C SER A 172 13.43 -5.07 31.64
N LEU A 173 13.73 -4.18 32.59
CA LEU A 173 13.43 -2.76 32.46
C LEU A 173 14.12 -2.13 31.23
N ASP A 174 15.37 -2.49 30.95
CA ASP A 174 16.12 -1.95 29.81
C ASP A 174 15.49 -2.38 28.48
N GLU A 175 15.10 -3.65 28.35
CA GLU A 175 14.35 -4.15 27.19
C GLU A 175 12.99 -3.45 27.05
N GLN A 176 12.25 -3.25 28.16
CA GLN A 176 10.98 -2.54 28.15
C GLN A 176 11.17 -1.10 27.63
N ILE A 177 12.19 -0.38 28.11
CA ILE A 177 12.49 0.98 27.65
C ILE A 177 12.81 0.99 26.16
N ALA A 178 13.64 0.06 25.67
CA ALA A 178 13.97 -0.05 24.25
C ALA A 178 12.72 -0.31 23.39
N ILE A 179 11.91 -1.30 23.75
CA ILE A 179 10.68 -1.65 23.04
C ILE A 179 9.69 -0.47 23.03
N GLN A 180 9.48 0.20 24.17
CA GLN A 180 8.55 1.33 24.22
C GLN A 180 9.03 2.52 23.39
N ARG A 181 10.35 2.76 23.30
CA ARG A 181 10.91 3.79 22.41
C ARG A 181 10.63 3.47 20.94
N GLU A 182 10.88 2.24 20.50
CA GLU A 182 10.58 1.80 19.13
C GLU A 182 9.09 1.90 18.82
N VAL A 183 8.22 1.44 19.73
CA VAL A 183 6.75 1.53 19.55
C VAL A 183 6.28 2.99 19.51
N ASN A 184 6.87 3.89 20.31
CA ASN A 184 6.56 5.32 20.27
C ASN A 184 6.91 5.93 18.92
N GLN A 185 8.11 5.65 18.40
CA GLN A 185 8.55 6.16 17.10
C GLN A 185 7.67 5.62 15.97
N TYR A 186 7.39 4.31 15.99
CA TYR A 186 6.53 3.68 14.97
C TYR A 186 5.09 4.23 15.02
N GLN A 187 4.52 4.45 16.21
CA GLN A 187 3.21 5.10 16.34
C GLN A 187 3.21 6.50 15.72
N GLN A 188 4.23 7.31 15.97
CA GLN A 188 4.35 8.66 15.38
C GLN A 188 4.41 8.62 13.84
N GLN A 189 5.12 7.65 13.27
CA GLN A 189 5.19 7.44 11.82
C GLN A 189 3.83 7.03 11.24
N VAL A 190 3.14 6.10 11.90
CA VAL A 190 1.79 5.66 11.49
C VAL A 190 0.80 6.82 11.55
N ASP A 191 0.80 7.59 12.64
CA ASP A 191 -0.12 8.72 12.85
C ASP A 191 0.15 9.85 11.85
N THR A 192 1.42 10.12 11.54
CA THR A 192 1.79 11.12 10.52
C THR A 192 1.34 10.67 9.14
N GLY A 193 1.66 9.44 8.73
CA GLY A 193 1.20 8.93 7.43
C GLY A 193 -0.32 8.84 7.32
N LEU A 194 -1.04 8.55 8.42
CA LEU A 194 -2.50 8.57 8.42
C LEU A 194 -3.06 9.98 8.20
N ARG A 195 -2.52 10.99 8.89
CA ARG A 195 -2.93 12.40 8.71
C ARG A 195 -2.74 12.86 7.26
N GLU A 196 -1.61 12.52 6.64
CA GLU A 196 -1.33 12.86 5.24
C GLU A 196 -2.33 12.18 4.29
N LEU A 197 -2.56 10.87 4.45
CA LEU A 197 -3.55 10.15 3.65
C LEU A 197 -4.97 10.70 3.82
N GLU A 198 -5.36 11.09 5.04
CA GLU A 198 -6.66 11.72 5.29
C GLU A 198 -6.78 13.10 4.65
N ARG A 199 -5.70 13.89 4.60
CA ARG A 199 -5.66 15.17 3.87
C ARG A 199 -5.87 14.94 2.37
N HIS A 200 -5.17 13.97 1.77
CA HIS A 200 -5.39 13.63 0.36
C HIS A 200 -6.81 13.13 0.15
N LYS A 201 -7.32 12.27 1.03
CA LYS A 201 -8.68 11.75 0.91
C LYS A 201 -9.71 12.88 0.95
N ALA A 202 -9.57 13.86 1.83
CA ALA A 202 -10.47 15.02 1.87
C ALA A 202 -10.48 15.81 0.54
N ARG A 203 -9.33 15.97 -0.12
CA ARG A 203 -9.24 16.58 -1.45
C ARG A 203 -9.98 15.75 -2.50
N TYR A 204 -9.72 14.44 -2.55
CA TYR A 204 -10.41 13.54 -3.49
C TYR A 204 -11.92 13.46 -3.23
N ASP A 205 -12.35 13.44 -1.98
CA ASP A 205 -13.76 13.44 -1.59
C ASP A 205 -14.48 14.66 -2.15
N GLY A 206 -13.86 15.84 -2.07
CA GLY A 206 -14.39 17.06 -2.67
C GLY A 206 -14.58 16.94 -4.17
N LEU A 207 -13.57 16.44 -4.89
CA LEU A 207 -13.62 16.25 -6.34
C LEU A 207 -14.66 15.20 -6.76
N LEU A 208 -14.83 14.13 -5.97
CA LEU A 208 -15.86 13.12 -6.22
C LEU A 208 -17.26 13.73 -6.09
N THR A 209 -17.52 14.50 -5.03
CA THR A 209 -18.84 15.10 -4.79
C THR A 209 -19.20 16.17 -5.82
N THR A 210 -18.21 16.91 -6.34
CA THR A 210 -18.46 17.92 -7.38
C THR A 210 -18.33 17.38 -8.81
N GLU A 211 -17.95 16.11 -8.97
CA GLU A 211 -17.59 15.50 -10.26
C GLU A 211 -16.56 16.34 -11.05
N ASP A 212 -15.65 17.02 -10.34
CA ASP A 212 -14.60 17.86 -10.95
C ASP A 212 -13.28 17.10 -11.04
N TYR A 213 -13.03 16.51 -12.21
CA TYR A 213 -11.80 15.76 -12.47
C TYR A 213 -10.70 16.61 -13.14
N ALA A 214 -10.92 17.91 -13.38
CA ALA A 214 -9.95 18.77 -14.06
C ALA A 214 -8.56 18.83 -13.38
N PRO A 215 -8.44 18.76 -12.03
CA PRO A 215 -7.14 18.73 -11.35
C PRO A 215 -6.38 17.41 -11.50
N VAL A 216 -7.00 16.36 -12.04
CA VAL A 216 -6.39 15.03 -12.11
C VAL A 216 -5.36 14.98 -13.23
N ARG A 217 -4.18 14.45 -12.91
CA ARG A 217 -3.12 14.15 -13.86
C ARG A 217 -2.91 12.66 -13.91
N PHE A 218 -2.64 12.15 -15.10
CA PHE A 218 -2.39 10.73 -15.29
C PHE A 218 -1.28 10.44 -16.30
N TYR A 219 -0.71 9.25 -16.18
CA TYR A 219 0.11 8.61 -17.18
C TYR A 219 -0.32 7.15 -17.29
N VAL A 220 -0.64 6.69 -18.49
CA VAL A 220 -1.10 5.33 -18.78
C VAL A 220 -0.16 4.70 -19.81
N ALA A 221 0.50 3.60 -19.43
CA ALA A 221 1.20 2.74 -20.37
C ALA A 221 0.30 1.56 -20.75
N HIS A 222 0.02 1.39 -22.03
CA HIS A 222 -0.73 0.24 -22.56
C HIS A 222 0.22 -0.88 -22.94
N LEU A 223 -0.15 -2.10 -22.59
CA LEU A 223 0.58 -3.33 -22.85
C LEU A 223 -0.20 -4.20 -23.83
N ALA A 224 0.49 -4.82 -24.79
CA ALA A 224 -0.12 -5.67 -25.82
C ALA A 224 -0.80 -6.92 -25.25
N SER A 225 -0.37 -7.38 -24.07
CA SER A 225 -0.89 -8.56 -23.40
C SER A 225 -1.22 -8.27 -21.93
N CYS A 226 -2.07 -9.11 -21.34
CA CYS A 226 -2.32 -9.08 -19.91
C CYS A 226 -1.01 -9.32 -19.13
N PRO A 227 -0.65 -8.49 -18.15
CA PRO A 227 0.57 -8.65 -17.38
C PRO A 227 0.43 -9.79 -16.38
N GLU A 228 1.49 -10.57 -16.18
CA GLU A 228 1.52 -11.65 -15.17
C GLU A 228 1.60 -11.13 -13.74
N ILE A 229 1.82 -9.83 -13.57
CA ILE A 229 1.87 -9.11 -12.31
C ILE A 229 0.73 -8.10 -12.32
N MET A 230 -0.07 -8.08 -11.25
CA MET A 230 -1.08 -7.06 -11.02
C MET A 230 -0.86 -6.37 -9.69
N CYS A 231 -1.11 -5.07 -9.62
CA CYS A 231 -0.86 -4.26 -8.44
C CYS A 231 -1.86 -3.12 -8.34
N SER A 232 -2.15 -2.68 -7.11
CA SER A 232 -2.78 -1.40 -6.84
C SER A 232 -2.29 -0.87 -5.50
N GLY A 233 -1.74 0.34 -5.48
CA GLY A 233 -1.33 0.99 -4.24
C GLY A 233 -0.94 2.44 -4.45
N GLY A 234 -0.71 3.15 -3.35
CA GLY A 234 -0.37 4.56 -3.36
C GLY A 234 0.94 4.84 -2.65
N ILE A 235 1.68 5.84 -3.13
CA ILE A 235 2.95 6.27 -2.54
C ILE A 235 3.09 7.79 -2.49
N THR A 236 4.00 8.24 -1.63
CA THR A 236 4.71 9.51 -1.80
C THR A 236 6.01 9.20 -2.55
N PRO A 237 6.24 9.73 -3.77
CA PRO A 237 7.46 9.45 -4.53
C PRO A 237 8.74 9.92 -3.81
N GLU A 238 9.62 8.98 -3.48
CA GLU A 238 10.88 9.25 -2.77
C GLU A 238 12.08 9.46 -3.72
N CYS A 239 12.10 8.70 -4.82
CA CYS A 239 13.15 8.72 -5.83
C CYS A 239 12.58 8.42 -7.22
N ASP A 240 13.33 8.75 -8.27
CA ASP A 240 12.94 8.59 -9.66
C ASP A 240 13.67 7.41 -10.36
N PHE A 241 13.32 7.11 -11.61
CA PHE A 241 13.91 5.99 -12.38
C PHE A 241 15.36 6.22 -12.80
N HIS A 242 15.86 7.45 -12.74
CA HIS A 242 17.28 7.80 -12.92
C HIS A 242 18.06 7.81 -11.60
N GLY A 243 17.39 7.51 -10.49
CA GLY A 243 17.94 7.44 -9.16
C GLY A 243 18.21 8.79 -8.49
N ARG A 244 17.51 9.84 -8.93
CA ARG A 244 17.47 11.15 -8.25
C ARG A 244 16.50 11.06 -7.08
N GLN A 245 16.90 11.61 -5.94
CA GLN A 245 16.00 11.78 -4.80
C GLN A 245 14.99 12.91 -5.10
N LEU A 246 13.70 12.61 -4.92
CA LEU A 246 12.59 13.53 -5.17
C LEU A 246 12.07 14.13 -3.87
N HIS A 247 12.08 13.35 -2.78
CA HIS A 247 11.54 13.75 -1.49
C HIS A 247 12.36 13.15 -0.35
N ASP A 248 12.50 13.91 0.74
CA ASP A 248 13.03 13.41 2.00
C ASP A 248 11.86 13.16 2.96
N ILE A 249 11.52 11.88 3.14
CA ILE A 249 10.41 11.45 4.00
C ILE A 249 10.64 11.76 5.49
N THR A 250 11.86 12.13 5.88
CA THR A 250 12.17 12.52 7.26
C THR A 250 11.74 13.95 7.57
N ASP A 251 11.52 14.77 6.54
CA ASP A 251 11.00 16.12 6.70
C ASP A 251 9.47 16.11 6.74
N ILE A 252 8.95 15.97 7.97
CA ILE A 252 7.51 15.97 8.27
C ILE A 252 6.85 17.35 8.15
N THR A 253 7.59 18.39 7.75
CA THR A 253 7.05 19.76 7.56
C THR A 253 6.65 20.04 6.13
N LEU A 254 7.16 19.27 5.17
CA LEU A 254 6.86 19.43 3.75
C LEU A 254 5.52 18.79 3.39
N GLU A 255 4.75 19.49 2.55
CA GLU A 255 3.59 18.89 1.91
C GLU A 255 4.05 17.74 1.02
N GLN A 256 3.34 16.61 1.09
CA GLN A 256 3.66 15.42 0.32
C GLN A 256 2.67 15.26 -0.82
N ASP A 257 3.18 14.91 -2.01
CA ASP A 257 2.31 14.51 -3.11
C ASP A 257 1.89 13.05 -2.92
N TYR A 258 0.68 12.73 -3.35
CA TYR A 258 0.18 11.36 -3.40
C TYR A 258 0.08 10.89 -4.86
N LEU A 259 0.67 9.74 -5.15
CA LEU A 259 0.59 9.05 -6.42
C LEU A 259 -0.10 7.71 -6.23
N ALA A 260 -1.22 7.51 -6.91
CA ALA A 260 -1.81 6.19 -7.07
C ALA A 260 -1.18 5.47 -8.27
N TYR A 261 -0.90 4.18 -8.11
CA TYR A 261 -0.41 3.28 -9.14
C TYR A 261 -1.26 2.02 -9.19
N SER A 262 -1.68 1.65 -10.39
CA SER A 262 -2.37 0.39 -10.66
C SER A 262 -1.85 -0.27 -11.93
N LEU A 263 -1.55 -1.56 -11.86
CA LEU A 263 -1.15 -2.41 -12.99
C LEU A 263 -2.11 -3.58 -13.07
N PHE A 264 -2.85 -3.71 -14.17
CA PHE A 264 -3.82 -4.80 -14.31
C PHE A 264 -4.17 -5.10 -15.77
N GLY A 265 -4.72 -6.31 -15.99
CA GLY A 265 -5.24 -6.74 -17.29
C GLY A 265 -6.59 -6.12 -17.63
N THR A 266 -6.78 -5.76 -18.89
CA THR A 266 -8.05 -5.34 -19.47
C THR A 266 -8.52 -6.39 -20.48
N GLN A 267 -9.59 -6.12 -21.24
CA GLN A 267 -9.96 -6.97 -22.38
C GLN A 267 -9.03 -6.78 -23.59
N ALA A 268 -8.32 -5.65 -23.69
CA ALA A 268 -7.48 -5.28 -24.82
C ALA A 268 -5.97 -5.55 -24.60
N GLY A 269 -5.60 -6.07 -23.43
CA GLY A 269 -4.20 -6.25 -23.03
C GLY A 269 -3.99 -5.91 -21.57
N GLY A 270 -3.00 -5.08 -21.27
CA GLY A 270 -2.68 -4.60 -19.93
C GLY A 270 -2.58 -3.09 -19.87
N ILE A 271 -2.74 -2.53 -18.67
CA ILE A 271 -2.46 -1.10 -18.44
C ILE A 271 -1.71 -0.90 -17.13
N ALA A 272 -0.77 0.05 -17.14
CA ALA A 272 -0.15 0.63 -15.95
C ALA A 272 -0.61 2.09 -15.83
N VAL A 273 -1.39 2.41 -14.80
CA VAL A 273 -2.01 3.71 -14.55
C VAL A 273 -1.32 4.37 -13.38
N PHE A 274 -0.77 5.55 -13.62
CA PHE A 274 -0.23 6.47 -12.63
C PHE A 274 -1.17 7.67 -12.55
N ALA A 275 -1.67 8.03 -11.38
CA ALA A 275 -2.65 9.10 -11.22
C ALA A 275 -2.40 9.91 -9.95
N TRP A 276 -2.44 11.24 -10.06
CA TRP A 276 -2.21 12.18 -8.97
C TRP A 276 -3.03 13.46 -9.18
N LEU A 277 -3.10 14.32 -8.16
CA LEU A 277 -3.68 15.65 -8.28
C LEU A 277 -2.59 16.68 -8.57
N ASP A 278 -2.88 17.62 -9.47
CA ASP A 278 -2.03 18.78 -9.73
C ASP A 278 -1.97 19.73 -8.52
N GLY A 279 -1.03 20.68 -8.54
CA GLY A 279 -0.84 21.68 -7.48
C GLY A 279 -0.09 21.18 -6.25
N GLY A 280 0.67 20.09 -6.39
CA GLY A 280 1.59 19.58 -5.37
C GLY A 280 3.02 20.12 -5.50
N THR A 281 3.94 19.48 -4.80
CA THR A 281 5.39 19.74 -4.80
C THR A 281 6.09 19.37 -6.11
N GLY A 282 5.45 18.55 -6.95
CA GLY A 282 5.96 18.12 -8.25
C GLY A 282 6.73 16.81 -8.22
N THR A 283 6.73 16.07 -7.10
CA THR A 283 7.43 14.79 -6.97
C THR A 283 6.77 13.70 -7.81
N CYS A 284 5.43 13.67 -7.89
CA CYS A 284 4.69 12.81 -8.82
C CYS A 284 5.10 13.05 -10.26
N ARG A 285 5.19 14.33 -10.67
CA ARG A 285 5.64 14.71 -12.01
C ARG A 285 7.07 14.26 -12.24
N GLY A 286 7.99 14.52 -11.31
CA GLY A 286 9.40 14.12 -11.43
C GLY A 286 9.57 12.61 -11.64
N LEU A 287 8.88 11.79 -10.84
CA LEU A 287 8.88 10.34 -10.99
C LEU A 287 8.36 9.92 -12.37
N VAL A 288 7.20 10.41 -12.77
CA VAL A 288 6.57 10.04 -14.05
C VAL A 288 7.38 10.56 -15.26
N SER A 289 8.01 11.73 -15.17
CA SER A 289 8.94 12.23 -16.20
C SER A 289 10.12 11.28 -16.42
N SER A 290 10.75 10.81 -15.34
CA SER A 290 11.85 9.85 -15.46
C SER A 290 11.40 8.49 -16.01
N LEU A 291 10.16 8.08 -15.75
CA LEU A 291 9.57 6.86 -16.33
C LEU A 291 9.30 7.04 -17.83
N HIS A 292 8.72 8.19 -18.20
CA HIS A 292 8.37 8.50 -19.59
C HIS A 292 9.60 8.61 -20.48
N ALA A 293 10.74 9.05 -19.93
CA ALA A 293 12.01 9.14 -20.64
C ALA A 293 12.65 7.79 -20.97
N LEU A 294 12.17 6.68 -20.39
CA LEU A 294 12.67 5.34 -20.70
C LEU A 294 12.18 4.87 -22.07
N ASP A 295 12.99 4.08 -22.77
CA ASP A 295 12.58 3.44 -24.01
C ASP A 295 11.48 2.39 -23.77
N ASP A 296 10.67 2.10 -24.80
CA ASP A 296 9.56 1.14 -24.69
C ASP A 296 9.99 -0.28 -24.29
N HIS A 297 11.23 -0.66 -24.59
CA HIS A 297 11.78 -1.96 -24.21
C HIS A 297 12.29 -2.01 -22.76
N GLU A 298 12.54 -0.85 -22.12
CA GLU A 298 13.00 -0.75 -20.74
C GLU A 298 11.83 -0.58 -19.75
N LEU A 299 10.75 0.05 -20.21
CA LEU A 299 9.57 0.39 -19.40
C LEU A 299 8.97 -0.81 -18.64
N PRO A 300 8.79 -2.00 -19.23
CA PRO A 300 8.18 -3.14 -18.53
C PRO A 300 8.93 -3.54 -17.26
N ASP A 301 10.25 -3.69 -17.33
CA ASP A 301 11.06 -4.09 -16.18
C ASP A 301 11.18 -2.96 -15.16
N ALA A 302 11.14 -1.70 -15.60
CA ALA A 302 11.01 -0.56 -14.70
C ALA A 302 9.70 -0.61 -13.89
N LEU A 303 8.57 -0.94 -14.53
CA LEU A 303 7.28 -1.13 -13.84
C LEU A 303 7.33 -2.30 -12.85
N VAL A 304 8.00 -3.40 -13.18
CA VAL A 304 8.22 -4.52 -12.25
C VAL A 304 9.02 -4.06 -11.04
N ARG A 305 10.16 -3.39 -11.26
CA ARG A 305 10.97 -2.83 -10.15
C ARG A 305 10.13 -1.92 -9.27
N PHE A 306 9.39 -0.98 -9.86
CA PHE A 306 8.54 -0.05 -9.14
C PHE A 306 7.44 -0.76 -8.33
N THR A 307 6.78 -1.75 -8.93
CA THR A 307 5.75 -2.56 -8.27
C THR A 307 6.30 -3.23 -7.02
N PHE A 308 7.38 -4.00 -7.13
CA PHE A 308 7.92 -4.76 -5.99
C PHE A 308 8.67 -3.88 -4.98
N GLU A 309 9.21 -2.74 -5.39
CA GLU A 309 9.89 -1.82 -4.49
C GLU A 309 8.90 -1.15 -3.54
N PHE A 310 7.74 -0.72 -4.06
CA PHE A 310 6.85 0.18 -3.36
C PHE A 310 5.52 -0.44 -2.89
N HIS A 311 5.08 -1.57 -3.46
CA HIS A 311 3.69 -2.02 -3.30
C HIS A 311 3.56 -3.46 -2.79
N GLU A 312 2.93 -3.60 -1.62
CA GLU A 312 2.62 -4.91 -1.02
C GLU A 312 1.35 -5.56 -1.60
N ASN A 313 0.43 -4.74 -2.11
CA ASN A 313 -0.81 -5.18 -2.74
C ASN A 313 -0.57 -5.57 -4.21
N THR A 314 0.31 -6.57 -4.37
CA THR A 314 0.82 -7.11 -5.63
C THR A 314 0.49 -8.60 -5.73
N PHE A 315 -0.08 -9.01 -6.85
CA PHE A 315 -0.53 -10.37 -7.14
C PHE A 315 0.10 -10.90 -8.43
N LEU A 316 0.41 -12.18 -8.44
CA LEU A 316 1.29 -12.80 -9.44
C LEU A 316 0.65 -14.05 -10.02
N ALA A 317 0.84 -14.28 -11.32
CA ALA A 317 0.57 -15.56 -11.94
C ALA A 317 1.51 -16.63 -11.38
N SER A 318 0.97 -17.81 -11.04
CA SER A 318 1.77 -18.93 -10.52
C SER A 318 2.84 -19.38 -11.52
N SER A 319 2.47 -19.52 -12.80
CA SER A 319 3.36 -19.92 -13.89
C SER A 319 4.53 -18.97 -14.08
N TRP A 320 4.29 -17.65 -13.97
CA TRP A 320 5.34 -16.64 -14.08
C TRP A 320 6.31 -16.73 -12.89
N TRP A 321 5.78 -16.80 -11.67
CA TRP A 321 6.61 -16.88 -10.47
C TRP A 321 7.49 -18.15 -10.46
N ASP A 322 6.89 -19.30 -10.80
CA ASP A 322 7.60 -20.58 -10.86
C ASP A 322 8.63 -20.64 -11.99
N GLY A 323 8.43 -19.86 -13.05
CA GLY A 323 9.38 -19.71 -14.15
C GLY A 323 10.58 -18.81 -13.83
N LEU A 324 10.57 -18.08 -12.70
CA LEU A 324 11.69 -17.21 -12.35
C LEU A 324 12.90 -18.04 -11.91
N THR A 325 14.07 -17.65 -12.41
CA THR A 325 15.32 -18.11 -11.80
C THR A 325 15.41 -17.67 -10.35
N ASP A 326 16.10 -18.48 -9.55
CA ASP A 326 16.51 -18.19 -8.17
C ASP A 326 17.02 -16.76 -7.94
N ARG A 327 17.85 -16.25 -8.87
CA ARG A 327 18.40 -14.89 -8.81
C ARG A 327 17.30 -13.84 -8.90
N LYS A 328 16.39 -13.97 -9.88
CA LYS A 328 15.27 -13.04 -10.09
C LYS A 328 14.27 -13.09 -8.93
N GLY A 329 13.88 -14.29 -8.50
CA GLY A 329 12.96 -14.49 -7.37
C GLY A 329 13.48 -13.88 -6.07
N ARG A 330 14.78 -14.08 -5.75
CA ARG A 330 15.41 -13.44 -4.58
C ARG A 330 15.48 -11.91 -4.70
N ALA A 331 15.79 -11.38 -5.88
CA ALA A 331 15.83 -9.93 -6.11
C ALA A 331 14.47 -9.27 -5.83
N LEU A 332 13.39 -9.84 -6.37
CA LEU A 332 12.02 -9.35 -6.14
C LEU A 332 11.58 -9.45 -4.68
N ARG A 333 11.87 -10.58 -4.00
CA ARG A 333 11.57 -10.74 -2.56
C ARG A 333 12.33 -9.74 -1.70
N LYS A 334 13.57 -9.39 -2.07
CA LYS A 334 14.35 -8.37 -1.37
C LYS A 334 13.72 -6.99 -1.54
N ARG A 335 13.29 -6.63 -2.75
CA ARG A 335 12.56 -5.38 -3.04
C ARG A 335 11.27 -5.28 -2.24
N ALA A 336 10.44 -6.32 -2.29
CA ALA A 336 9.19 -6.40 -1.51
C ALA A 336 9.41 -6.42 0.01
N GLY A 337 10.63 -6.71 0.47
CA GLY A 337 11.03 -6.61 1.87
C GLY A 337 11.36 -5.21 2.34
N ARG A 338 11.55 -4.23 1.45
CA ARG A 338 12.05 -2.89 1.83
C ARG A 338 11.04 -2.03 2.56
N GLY A 339 9.75 -2.16 2.25
CA GLY A 339 8.68 -1.53 3.06
C GLY A 339 8.66 -1.99 4.53
N ARG A 340 9.42 -3.05 4.84
CA ARG A 340 9.58 -3.65 6.18
C ARG A 340 10.99 -3.49 6.75
N SER A 341 11.86 -2.74 6.07
CA SER A 341 13.19 -2.41 6.55
C SER A 341 13.12 -1.53 7.79
N ARG A 342 14.10 -1.68 8.70
CA ARG A 342 14.29 -0.75 9.84
C ARG A 342 14.86 0.59 9.39
N ASP A 343 15.49 0.63 8.22
CA ASP A 343 15.92 1.86 7.57
C ASP A 343 14.73 2.46 6.83
N PRO A 344 14.20 3.62 7.27
CA PRO A 344 13.07 4.24 6.60
C PRO A 344 13.45 4.79 5.23
N ILE A 345 14.72 5.10 4.98
CA ILE A 345 15.15 5.79 3.76
C ILE A 345 15.44 4.77 2.66
N ARG A 346 14.74 4.90 1.53
CA ARG A 346 15.07 4.12 0.34
C ARG A 346 16.36 4.64 -0.30
N PRO A 347 17.24 3.74 -0.77
CA PRO A 347 18.38 4.16 -1.59
C PRO A 347 17.88 4.90 -2.82
N SER A 348 18.45 6.06 -3.15
CA SER A 348 18.01 6.86 -4.30
C SER A 348 18.05 6.06 -5.61
N GLY A 349 18.99 5.13 -5.77
CA GLY A 349 19.08 4.23 -6.92
C GLY A 349 18.13 3.03 -6.91
N ALA A 350 17.10 2.98 -6.06
CA ALA A 350 16.22 1.82 -5.91
C ALA A 350 15.49 1.45 -7.22
N LEU A 351 15.15 2.43 -8.06
CA LEU A 351 14.43 2.21 -9.32
C LEU A 351 15.32 2.12 -10.55
N ARG A 352 16.64 2.35 -10.41
CA ARG A 352 17.60 2.23 -11.52
C ARG A 352 17.59 0.82 -12.07
N ASP A 353 17.98 0.71 -13.33
CA ASP A 353 18.20 -0.58 -13.94
C ASP A 353 19.26 -1.39 -13.19
N ASP A 354 18.86 -2.60 -12.80
CA ASP A 354 19.70 -3.58 -12.11
C ASP A 354 20.17 -4.70 -13.06
N GLY A 355 19.91 -4.56 -14.37
CA GLY A 355 20.31 -5.49 -15.42
C GLY A 355 19.54 -6.80 -15.40
N LEU A 356 18.38 -6.83 -14.73
CA LEU A 356 17.50 -7.99 -14.67
C LEU A 356 16.24 -7.76 -15.49
N GLY A 357 16.06 -8.55 -16.55
CA GLY A 357 14.78 -8.65 -17.24
C GLY A 357 13.84 -9.61 -16.53
N PHE A 358 12.66 -9.18 -16.14
CA PHE A 358 11.64 -9.94 -15.41
C PHE A 358 10.47 -10.36 -16.29
N VAL A 359 10.16 -9.56 -17.31
CA VAL A 359 8.98 -9.73 -18.16
C VAL A 359 9.32 -9.47 -19.62
N SER A 360 8.42 -9.85 -20.52
CA SER A 360 8.53 -9.62 -21.96
C SER A 360 7.33 -8.84 -22.50
N TRP A 361 6.80 -7.91 -21.70
CA TRP A 361 5.65 -7.11 -22.11
C TRP A 361 6.04 -6.15 -23.23
N GLN A 362 5.13 -5.97 -24.19
CA GLN A 362 5.29 -4.98 -25.25
C GLN A 362 4.42 -3.77 -24.95
N VAL A 363 5.04 -2.58 -24.88
CA VAL A 363 4.33 -1.31 -24.78
C VAL A 363 3.72 -0.96 -26.14
N THR A 364 2.43 -0.67 -26.19
CA THR A 364 1.70 -0.33 -27.43
C THR A 364 1.45 1.16 -27.58
N SER A 365 1.18 1.86 -26.47
CA SER A 365 1.03 3.31 -26.43
C SER A 365 1.24 3.85 -25.02
N ARG A 366 1.46 5.16 -24.93
CA ARG A 366 1.60 5.92 -23.68
C ARG A 366 0.68 7.14 -23.76
N ASP A 367 -0.28 7.25 -22.87
CA ASP A 367 -1.23 8.38 -22.81
C ASP A 367 -1.00 9.21 -21.55
N THR A 368 -1.03 10.53 -21.69
CA THR A 368 -0.93 11.44 -20.54
C THR A 368 -1.56 12.79 -20.81
N ASN A 369 -2.09 13.43 -19.78
CA ASN A 369 -2.52 14.83 -19.79
C ASN A 369 -1.58 15.76 -18.99
N ALA A 370 -0.46 15.25 -18.48
CA ALA A 370 0.53 16.06 -17.78
C ALA A 370 1.42 16.76 -18.82
N ALA A 371 1.15 18.05 -19.06
CA ALA A 371 1.84 18.85 -20.06
C ALA A 371 3.37 18.83 -19.90
N GLY A 372 4.13 18.66 -20.98
CA GLY A 372 5.60 18.66 -20.96
C GLY A 372 6.22 17.40 -20.36
N LEU A 373 5.51 16.27 -20.45
CA LEU A 373 6.09 14.94 -20.49
C LEU A 373 6.48 14.60 -21.93
#